data_AF-X6G2Q9-F1
#
_entry.id   AF-X6G2Q9-F1
#
_cell.length_a   1.000
_cell.length_b   1.000
_cell.length_c   1.000
_cell.angle_alpha   90.00
_cell.angle_beta   90.00
_cell.angle_gamma   90.00
#
_symmetry.space_group_name_H-M   'P 1'
#
loop_
_entity.id
_entity.type
_entity.pdbx_description
1 polymer ?
#
loop_
_entity_poly.entity_id
_entity_poly.type
_entity_poly.pdbx_seq_one_letter_code
_entity_poly.pdbx_strand_id
1 'polypeptide(L)' 'MIDKKLELVTLTESQKKARRNRSAAIGVALAILVVIFYVATIVKFGHTG' A
#
# COMPACT_ATOMS: atom_id res chain seq x y z
N MET A 1 -25.75 22.85 -23.54
CA MET A 1 -25.06 21.76 -22.81
C MET A 1 -24.33 22.42 -21.64
N ILE A 2 -24.51 21.96 -20.41
CA ILE A 2 -24.00 22.63 -19.20
C ILE A 2 -22.54 22.23 -18.99
N ASP A 3 -21.59 23.12 -19.32
CA ASP A 3 -20.18 23.00 -18.95
C ASP A 3 -19.97 23.33 -17.46
N LYS A 4 -20.65 22.60 -16.56
CA LYS A 4 -20.32 22.61 -15.13
C LYS A 4 -19.04 21.82 -14.94
N LYS A 5 -17.90 22.46 -15.18
CA LYS A 5 -16.61 22.02 -14.67
C LYS A 5 -16.79 21.88 -13.16
N LEU A 6 -16.93 20.64 -12.69
CA LEU A 6 -17.05 20.35 -11.26
C LEU A 6 -15.86 21.01 -10.58
N GLU A 7 -16.11 22.01 -9.73
CA GLU A 7 -15.09 22.66 -8.93
C GLU A 7 -14.70 21.67 -7.83
N LEU A 8 -13.84 20.72 -8.18
CA LEU A 8 -13.43 19.64 -7.29
C LEU A 8 -12.55 20.25 -6.20
N VAL A 9 -12.96 20.07 -4.94
CA VAL A 9 -12.14 20.43 -3.78
C VAL A 9 -10.85 19.61 -3.84
N THR A 10 -9.75 20.26 -4.24
CA THR A 10 -8.43 19.63 -4.26
C THR A 10 -7.91 19.53 -2.85
N LEU A 11 -7.48 18.34 -2.44
CA LEU A 11 -6.85 18.15 -1.14
C LEU A 11 -5.59 19.02 -1.05
N THR A 12 -5.44 19.72 0.07
CA THR A 12 -4.20 20.45 0.38
C THR A 12 -3.04 19.46 0.50
N GLU A 13 -1.81 19.94 0.29
CA GLU A 13 -0.58 19.13 0.39
C GLU A 13 -0.51 18.33 1.70
N SER A 14 -0.96 18.94 2.81
CA SER A 14 -1.01 18.29 4.14
C SER A 14 -2.02 17.13 4.19
N GLN A 15 -3.21 17.30 3.61
CA GLN A 15 -4.23 16.26 3.54
C GLN A 15 -3.80 15.09 2.64
N LYS A 16 -3.14 15.39 1.53
CA LYS A 16 -2.54 14.37 0.63
C LYS A 16 -1.48 13.55 1.35
N LYS A 17 -0.59 14.19 2.12
CA LYS A 17 0.45 13.53 2.91
C LYS A 17 -0.13 12.59 3.97
N ALA A 18 -1.15 13.03 4.71
CA ALA A 18 -1.80 12.21 5.72
C ALA A 18 -2.47 10.96 5.12
N ARG A 19 -3.11 11.09 3.94
CA ARG A 19 -3.71 9.95 3.21
C ARG A 19 -2.65 8.94 2.76
N ARG A 20 -1.54 9.42 2.18
CA ARG A 20 -0.44 8.56 1.71
C ARG A 20 0.19 7.76 2.85
N ASN A 21 0.33 8.35 4.03
CA ASN A 21 0.94 7.68 5.18
C ASN A 21 0.13 6.46 5.65
N ARG A 22 -1.21 6.56 5.63
CA ARG A 22 -2.10 5.44 5.99
C ARG A 22 -2.04 4.31 4.97
N SER A 23 -2.05 4.62 3.67
CA SER A 23 -1.93 3.61 2.62
C SER A 23 -0.55 2.94 2.61
N ALA A 24 0.52 3.69 2.93
CA ALA A 24 1.86 3.14 3.02
C ALA A 24 2.00 2.11 4.16
N ALA A 25 1.39 2.36 5.32
CA ALA A 25 1.44 1.43 6.44
C ALA A 25 0.84 0.06 6.10
N ILE A 26 -0.30 0.04 5.39
CA ILE A 26 -0.95 -1.21 4.94
C ILE A 26 -0.05 -1.93 3.92
N GLY A 27 0.53 -1.21 2.96
CA GLY A 27 1.43 -1.80 1.98
C GLY A 27 2.67 -2.42 2.62
N VAL A 28 3.27 -1.75 3.61
CA VAL A 28 4.41 -2.26 4.37
C VAL A 28 4.04 -3.52 5.16
N ALA A 29 2.89 -3.52 5.84
CA ALA A 29 2.43 -4.68 6.60
C ALA A 29 2.23 -5.93 5.72
N LEU A 30 1.62 -5.76 4.54
CA LEU A 30 1.43 -6.84 3.57
C LEU A 30 2.77 -7.35 3.01
N ALA A 31 3.72 -6.46 2.73
CA ALA A 31 5.04 -6.84 2.23
C ALA A 31 5.80 -7.70 3.26
N ILE A 32 5.78 -7.29 4.54
CA ILE A 32 6.39 -8.07 5.63
C ILE A 32 5.76 -9.46 5.72
N LEU A 33 4.43 -9.54 5.66
CA LEU A 33 3.71 -10.81 5.71
C LEU A 33 4.17 -11.76 4.59
N VAL A 34 4.25 -11.27 3.35
CA VAL A 34 4.71 -12.06 2.19
C VAL A 34 6.14 -12.55 2.37
N VAL A 35 7.05 -11.69 2.86
CA VAL A 35 8.46 -12.07 3.10
C VAL A 35 8.55 -13.21 4.11
N ILE A 36 7.81 -13.15 5.21
CA ILE A 36 7.79 -14.21 6.23
C ILE A 36 7.36 -15.55 5.62
N PHE A 37 6.26 -15.56 4.85
CA PHE A 37 5.79 -16.77 4.19
C PHE A 37 6.82 -17.31 3.20
N TYR A 38 7.43 -16.45 2.39
CA TYR A 38 8.42 -16.86 1.41
C TYR A 38 9.66 -17.48 2.06
N VAL A 39 10.19 -16.85 3.11
CA VAL A 39 11.32 -17.38 3.88
C VAL A 39 10.94 -18.72 4.53
N ALA A 40 9.76 -18.82 5.13
CA ALA A 40 9.27 -20.07 5.72
C ALA A 40 9.15 -21.19 4.67
N THR A 41 8.68 -20.87 3.45
CA THR A 41 8.64 -21.81 2.33
C THR A 41 10.05 -22.28 1.96
N ILE A 42 11.03 -21.37 1.83
CA ILE A 42 12.41 -21.74 1.52
C ILE A 42 13.03 -22.61 2.63
N VAL A 43 12.88 -22.22 3.89
CA VAL A 43 13.43 -23.00 5.01
C VAL A 43 12.82 -24.40 5.06
N LYS A 44 11.50 -24.50 4.87
CA LYS A 44 10.78 -25.78 5.00
C LYS A 44 10.94 -26.69 3.79
N PHE A 45 10.96 -26.15 2.57
CA PHE A 45 11.00 -26.95 1.34
C PHE A 45 12.38 -26.96 0.68
N GLY A 46 13.16 -25.89 0.83
CA GLY A 46 14.54 -25.81 0.31
C GLY A 46 15.57 -26.56 1.14
N HIS A 47 15.29 -26.85 2.42
CA HIS A 47 16.15 -27.70 3.25
C HIS A 47 15.82 -29.20 3.13
N THR A 48 14.74 -29.57 2.44
CA THR A 48 14.31 -30.98 2.24
C THR A 48 14.65 -31.50 0.84
N GLY A 49 15.53 -30.81 0.11
CA GLY A 49 16.09 -31.25 -1.18
C GLY A 49 17.50 -31.81 -1.03
#